data_AF-A0AAW6KBY0-F1
#
_entry.id   AF-A0AAW6KBY0-F1
#
_cell.length_a   1.000
_cell.length_b   1.000
_cell.length_c   1.000
_cell.angle_alpha   90.00
_cell.angle_beta   90.00
_cell.angle_gamma   90.00
#
_symmetry.space_group_name_H-M   'P 1'
#
loop_
_entity.id
_entity.type
_entity.pdbx_description
1 polymer ?
#
loop_
_entity_poly.entity_id
_entity_poly.type
_entity_poly.pdbx_seq_one_letter_code
_entity_poly.pdbx_strand_id
1 'polypeptide(L)'
;MLKKSINDNFSSMVNSLKLAQRAELWDDEQKENIVEQLYVDPLPNNGLLRQIVQDNTVFLVGRKGTGKSTIFARVQEYFRKSKNEISAYVDVKTIYGKSQAKELNGHAEHYEKILLFEGFINEVINDLLKEVKKNLEQKNTLFRLWKKRDLSKLLTRLEKIKKETSNPKYKETDILKTVTTTETILTTNENENKAS
;
A
#
# COMPACT_ATOMS: atom_id res chain seq x y z
N MET A 1 12.35 -17.87 28.40
CA MET A 1 12.47 -16.56 27.72
C MET A 1 13.01 -16.65 26.29
N LEU A 2 14.03 -17.48 26.00
CA LEU A 2 14.64 -17.63 24.65
C LEU A 2 13.72 -18.19 23.54
N LYS A 3 12.74 -19.04 23.86
CA LYS A 3 11.85 -19.66 22.85
C LYS A 3 10.85 -18.69 22.22
N LYS A 4 10.47 -17.62 22.94
CA LYS A 4 9.52 -16.61 22.46
C LYS A 4 10.17 -15.71 21.40
N SER A 5 11.43 -15.30 21.63
CA SER A 5 12.16 -14.44 20.68
C SER A 5 12.50 -15.14 19.36
N ILE A 6 12.76 -16.45 19.37
CA ILE A 6 12.99 -17.21 18.12
C ILE A 6 11.72 -17.27 17.27
N ASN A 7 10.56 -17.49 17.89
CA ASN A 7 9.28 -17.55 17.18
C ASN A 7 8.88 -16.16 16.65
N ASP A 8 9.12 -15.10 17.42
CA ASP A 8 8.87 -13.72 17.01
C ASP A 8 9.80 -13.32 15.86
N ASN A 9 11.08 -13.70 15.91
CA ASN A 9 12.06 -13.46 14.84
C ASN A 9 11.73 -14.27 13.58
N PHE A 10 11.34 -15.54 13.71
CA PHE A 10 10.93 -16.36 12.57
C PHE A 10 9.63 -15.82 11.93
N SER A 11 8.65 -15.44 12.74
CA SER A 11 7.41 -14.84 12.27
C SER A 11 7.68 -13.49 11.59
N SER A 12 8.57 -12.67 12.15
CA SER A 12 9.04 -11.42 11.54
C SER A 12 9.76 -11.67 10.20
N MET A 13 10.61 -12.69 10.13
CA MET A 13 11.31 -13.09 8.90
C MET A 13 10.31 -13.58 7.83
N VAL A 14 9.39 -14.47 8.19
CA VAL A 14 8.34 -14.98 7.29
C VAL A 14 7.43 -13.86 6.81
N ASN A 15 7.06 -12.92 7.69
CA ASN A 15 6.29 -11.74 7.33
C ASN A 15 7.07 -10.82 6.40
N SER A 16 8.38 -10.61 6.65
CA SER A 16 9.26 -9.82 5.78
C SER A 16 9.41 -10.45 4.40
N LEU A 17 9.55 -11.79 4.32
CA LEU A 17 9.61 -12.52 3.04
C LEU A 17 8.28 -12.48 2.28
N LYS A 18 7.15 -12.55 2.99
CA LYS A 18 5.82 -12.33 2.40
C LYS A 18 5.64 -10.89 1.92
N LEU A 19 6.28 -9.91 2.56
CA LEU A 19 6.25 -8.51 2.12
C LEU A 19 7.22 -8.25 0.95
N ALA A 20 8.30 -9.01 0.83
CA ALA A 20 9.32 -8.92 -0.23
C ALA A 20 8.84 -9.44 -1.61
N GLN A 21 7.53 -9.46 -1.86
CA GLN A 21 6.89 -10.09 -3.03
C GLN A 21 7.31 -9.53 -4.40
N ARG A 22 8.06 -8.43 -4.46
CA ARG A 22 8.65 -7.91 -5.69
C ARG A 22 10.14 -7.62 -5.50
N ALA A 23 10.98 -8.40 -6.17
CA ALA A 23 12.39 -8.05 -6.33
C ALA A 23 12.48 -6.76 -7.14
N GLU A 24 13.07 -5.71 -6.57
CA GLU A 24 13.61 -4.62 -7.39
C GLU A 24 14.77 -5.25 -8.19
N LEU A 25 14.70 -5.21 -9.53
CA LEU A 25 15.80 -5.67 -10.39
C LEU A 25 16.90 -4.61 -10.34
N TRP A 26 17.73 -4.72 -9.32
CA TRP A 26 18.78 -3.78 -8.98
C TRP A 26 20.13 -4.43 -9.17
N ASP A 27 21.03 -3.71 -9.85
CA ASP A 27 22.43 -4.08 -9.96
C ASP A 27 23.21 -3.33 -8.90
N ASP A 28 23.79 -4.07 -7.95
CA ASP A 28 24.57 -3.52 -6.84
C ASP A 28 25.92 -2.93 -7.31
N GLU A 29 26.49 -3.44 -8.41
CA GLU A 29 27.76 -2.98 -8.97
C GLU A 29 27.58 -1.65 -9.71
N GLN A 30 26.55 -1.59 -10.56
CA GLN A 30 26.23 -0.39 -11.36
C GLN A 30 25.35 0.63 -10.60
N LYS A 31 24.82 0.25 -9.43
CA LYS A 31 23.88 1.04 -8.63
C LYS A 31 22.70 1.56 -9.45
N GLU A 32 22.18 0.72 -10.32
CA GLU A 32 21.08 1.09 -11.21
C GLU A 32 19.99 0.02 -11.28
N ASN A 33 18.82 0.45 -11.72
CA ASN A 33 17.73 -0.46 -12.01
C ASN A 33 17.91 -1.05 -13.41
N ILE A 34 18.14 -2.36 -13.48
CA ILE A 34 18.39 -3.08 -14.74
C ILE A 34 17.12 -3.65 -15.38
N VAL A 35 15.93 -3.29 -14.90
CA VAL A 35 14.66 -3.77 -15.46
C VAL A 35 14.54 -3.51 -16.95
N GLU A 36 15.07 -2.39 -17.47
CA GLU A 36 15.01 -2.09 -18.90
C GLU A 36 15.92 -2.98 -19.74
N GLN A 37 17.01 -3.48 -19.18
CA GLN A 37 17.95 -4.39 -19.86
C GLN A 37 17.39 -5.81 -19.90
N LEU A 38 16.67 -6.22 -18.85
CA LEU A 38 16.14 -7.58 -18.69
C LEU A 38 14.73 -7.77 -19.23
N TYR A 39 13.96 -6.69 -19.38
CA TYR A 39 12.58 -6.77 -19.84
C TYR A 39 12.50 -7.04 -21.34
N VAL A 40 11.74 -8.08 -21.70
CA VAL A 40 11.35 -8.38 -23.08
C VAL A 40 9.83 -8.29 -23.18
N ASP A 41 9.34 -7.40 -24.04
CA ASP A 41 7.90 -7.25 -24.26
C ASP A 41 7.33 -8.49 -24.97
N PRO A 42 6.19 -9.04 -24.51
CA PRO A 42 5.57 -10.19 -25.16
C PRO A 42 4.95 -9.85 -26.52
N LEU A 43 4.73 -8.57 -26.82
CA LEU A 43 4.21 -8.11 -28.10
C LEU A 43 5.32 -7.41 -28.92
N PRO A 44 5.30 -7.52 -30.26
CA PRO A 44 6.23 -6.80 -31.12
C PRO A 44 6.23 -5.29 -30.84
N ASN A 45 7.38 -4.64 -31.04
CA ASN A 45 7.53 -3.19 -30.95
C ASN A 45 7.08 -2.60 -29.60
N ASN A 46 7.30 -3.31 -28.48
CA ASN A 46 6.86 -2.91 -27.14
C ASN A 46 5.34 -2.66 -27.06
N GLY A 47 4.55 -3.45 -27.79
CA GLY A 47 3.11 -3.23 -27.93
C GLY A 47 2.38 -3.24 -26.59
N LEU A 48 2.75 -4.14 -25.67
CA LEU A 48 2.11 -4.21 -24.36
C LEU A 48 2.48 -3.01 -23.49
N LEU A 49 3.76 -2.68 -23.39
CA LEU A 49 4.21 -1.49 -22.66
C LEU A 49 3.53 -0.22 -23.17
N ARG A 50 3.48 -0.02 -24.51
CA ARG A 50 2.81 1.13 -25.12
C ARG A 50 1.33 1.20 -24.78
N GLN A 51 0.65 0.07 -24.68
CA GLN A 51 -0.76 0.03 -24.31
C GLN A 51 -0.98 0.38 -22.83
N ILE A 52 -0.06 -0.03 -21.94
CA ILE A 52 -0.18 0.23 -20.49
C ILE A 52 0.14 1.67 -20.12
N VAL A 53 1.05 2.33 -20.83
CA VAL A 53 1.45 3.73 -20.54
C VAL A 53 0.50 4.77 -21.14
N GLN A 54 -0.52 4.33 -21.88
CA GLN A 54 -1.57 5.22 -22.39
C GLN A 54 -2.56 5.59 -21.27
N ASP A 55 -3.37 6.61 -21.52
CA ASP A 55 -4.44 7.03 -20.60
C ASP A 55 -5.66 6.11 -20.74
N ASN A 56 -5.48 4.85 -20.33
CA ASN A 56 -6.49 3.81 -20.38
C ASN A 56 -6.32 2.84 -19.21
N THR A 57 -7.41 2.13 -18.86
CA THR A 57 -7.35 1.04 -17.89
C THR A 57 -6.98 -0.25 -18.61
N VAL A 58 -5.88 -0.89 -18.18
CA VAL A 58 -5.40 -2.15 -18.76
C VAL A 58 -5.49 -3.28 -17.74
N PHE A 59 -6.15 -4.37 -18.13
CA PHE A 59 -6.20 -5.61 -17.35
C PHE A 59 -5.17 -6.61 -17.89
N LEU A 60 -4.19 -7.00 -17.06
CA LEU A 60 -3.20 -8.02 -17.40
C LEU A 60 -3.64 -9.39 -16.86
N VAL A 61 -4.12 -10.25 -17.76
CA VAL A 61 -4.59 -11.60 -17.42
C VAL A 61 -3.58 -12.64 -17.89
N GLY A 62 -3.22 -13.59 -17.02
CA GLY A 62 -2.31 -14.68 -17.36
C GLY A 62 -2.02 -15.60 -16.17
N ARG A 63 -1.44 -16.78 -16.42
CA ARG A 63 -1.11 -17.78 -15.37
C ARG A 63 -0.12 -17.24 -14.33
N LYS A 64 -0.06 -17.84 -13.14
CA LYS A 64 0.96 -17.50 -12.13
C LYS A 64 2.35 -17.75 -12.72
N GLY A 65 3.29 -16.84 -12.48
CA GLY A 65 4.68 -16.94 -12.97
C GLY A 65 4.94 -16.38 -14.37
N THR A 66 3.93 -15.87 -15.08
CA THR A 66 4.10 -15.31 -16.45
C THR A 66 4.68 -13.89 -16.49
N GLY A 67 5.39 -13.45 -15.46
CA GLY A 67 6.09 -12.15 -15.48
C GLY A 67 5.21 -10.88 -15.41
N LYS A 68 3.92 -10.96 -15.04
CA LYS A 68 3.05 -9.77 -14.88
C LYS A 68 3.65 -8.71 -13.94
N SER A 69 4.26 -9.14 -12.83
CA SER A 69 4.95 -8.23 -11.90
C SER A 69 6.16 -7.54 -12.53
N THR A 70 6.83 -8.18 -13.49
CA THR A 70 7.94 -7.61 -14.25
C THR A 70 7.46 -6.52 -15.20
N ILE A 71 6.29 -6.71 -15.84
CA ILE A 71 5.65 -5.67 -16.67
C ILE A 71 5.35 -4.43 -15.83
N PHE A 72 4.75 -4.59 -14.63
CA PHE A 72 4.54 -3.45 -13.72
C PHE A 72 5.85 -2.78 -13.31
N ALA A 73 6.93 -3.55 -13.12
CA ALA A 73 8.23 -2.98 -12.83
C ALA A 73 8.80 -2.14 -13.97
N ARG A 74 8.65 -2.64 -15.21
CA ARG A 74 9.05 -1.91 -16.43
C ARG A 74 8.26 -0.62 -16.62
N VAL A 75 6.96 -0.66 -16.35
CA VAL A 75 6.03 0.49 -16.44
C VAL A 75 6.38 1.56 -15.40
N GLN A 76 6.64 1.17 -14.16
CA GLN A 76 7.09 2.14 -13.14
C GLN A 76 8.41 2.82 -13.53
N GLU A 77 9.38 2.05 -14.04
CA GLU A 77 10.65 2.62 -14.50
C GLU A 77 10.47 3.59 -15.66
N TYR A 78 9.55 3.29 -16.60
CA TYR A 78 9.14 4.23 -17.64
C TYR A 78 8.64 5.56 -17.06
N PHE A 79 7.73 5.51 -16.07
CA PHE A 79 7.19 6.73 -15.44
C PHE A 79 8.23 7.47 -14.60
N ARG A 80 9.20 6.80 -13.98
CA ARG A 80 10.32 7.47 -13.26
C ARG A 80 11.17 8.32 -14.19
N LYS A 81 11.39 7.86 -15.42
CA LYS A 81 12.14 8.58 -16.46
C LYS A 81 11.29 9.69 -17.12
N SER A 82 9.97 9.66 -16.94
CA SER A 82 9.09 10.75 -17.38
C SER A 82 9.40 12.05 -16.62
N LYS A 83 9.11 13.19 -17.25
CA LYS A 83 9.35 14.51 -16.62
C LYS A 83 8.19 14.97 -15.73
N ASN A 84 6.98 14.52 -16.01
CA ASN A 84 5.75 15.13 -15.51
C ASN A 84 4.81 14.13 -14.81
N GLU A 85 5.16 12.84 -14.76
CA GLU A 85 4.30 11.81 -14.23
C GLU A 85 5.00 11.08 -13.07
N ILE A 86 4.19 10.53 -12.18
CA ILE A 86 4.64 9.69 -11.07
C ILE A 86 3.69 8.50 -11.01
N SER A 87 4.23 7.33 -10.67
CA SER A 87 3.44 6.11 -10.53
C SER A 87 3.41 5.67 -9.07
N ALA A 88 2.36 4.94 -8.71
CA ALA A 88 2.25 4.23 -7.44
C ALA A 88 1.87 2.78 -7.71
N TYR A 89 2.52 1.85 -7.04
CA TYR A 89 2.24 0.43 -7.08
C TYR A 89 1.57 0.00 -5.77
N VAL A 90 0.54 -0.85 -5.90
CA VAL A 90 -0.23 -1.33 -4.76
C VAL A 90 -0.40 -2.84 -4.84
N ASP A 91 0.12 -3.56 -3.83
CA ASP A 91 -0.13 -4.99 -3.68
C ASP A 91 -1.41 -5.23 -2.85
N VAL A 92 -2.52 -5.35 -3.57
CA VAL A 92 -3.86 -5.55 -2.99
C VAL A 92 -3.94 -6.86 -2.18
N LYS A 93 -3.19 -7.89 -2.55
CA LYS A 93 -3.21 -9.18 -1.81
C LYS A 93 -2.62 -9.01 -0.42
N THR A 94 -1.52 -8.26 -0.32
CA THR A 94 -0.90 -7.94 0.96
C THR A 94 -1.80 -7.07 1.82
N ILE A 95 -2.49 -6.08 1.24
CA ILE A 95 -3.46 -5.24 1.96
C ILE A 95 -4.61 -6.09 2.52
N TYR A 96 -5.20 -6.94 1.68
CA TYR A 96 -6.29 -7.83 2.07
C TYR A 96 -5.87 -8.81 3.18
N GLY A 97 -4.66 -9.38 3.10
CA GLY A 97 -4.15 -10.26 4.15
C GLY A 97 -4.02 -9.55 5.51
N LYS A 98 -3.64 -8.26 5.51
CA LYS A 98 -3.55 -7.44 6.73
C LYS A 98 -4.91 -7.05 7.28
N SER A 99 -5.93 -6.84 6.45
CA SER A 99 -7.28 -6.52 6.92
C SER A 99 -7.95 -7.70 7.62
N GLN A 100 -7.63 -8.93 7.22
CA GLN A 100 -8.16 -10.16 7.80
C GLN A 100 -7.49 -10.58 9.13
N ALA A 101 -6.28 -10.10 9.43
CA ALA A 101 -5.48 -10.58 10.57
C ALA A 101 -5.90 -10.01 11.95
N LYS A 102 -6.95 -9.19 12.01
CA LYS A 102 -7.50 -8.67 13.27
C LYS A 102 -8.77 -9.45 13.63
N GLU A 103 -8.70 -10.30 14.66
CA GLU A 103 -9.89 -10.90 15.25
C GLU A 103 -10.80 -9.78 15.78
N LEU A 104 -12.03 -9.72 15.26
CA LEU A 104 -12.99 -8.67 15.60
C LEU A 104 -14.27 -9.32 16.08
N ASN A 105 -14.62 -9.06 17.33
CA ASN A 105 -15.90 -9.45 17.90
C ASN A 105 -16.95 -8.41 17.48
N GLY A 106 -17.93 -8.82 16.66
CA GLY A 106 -19.05 -7.98 16.17
C GLY A 106 -18.71 -7.04 15.00
N HIS A 107 -19.61 -6.96 14.01
CA HIS A 107 -19.49 -6.14 12.77
C HIS A 107 -18.18 -6.29 11.97
N ALA A 108 -17.61 -7.50 11.95
CA ALA A 108 -16.34 -7.82 11.29
C ALA A 108 -16.25 -7.33 9.83
N GLU A 109 -17.34 -7.41 9.05
CA GLU A 109 -17.33 -7.03 7.63
C GLU A 109 -17.10 -5.52 7.41
N HIS A 110 -17.75 -4.65 8.19
CA HIS A 110 -17.58 -3.21 8.06
C HIS A 110 -16.18 -2.78 8.49
N TYR A 111 -15.67 -3.39 9.56
CA TYR A 111 -14.32 -3.10 10.04
C TYR A 111 -13.25 -3.58 9.05
N GLU A 112 -13.42 -4.78 8.47
CA GLU A 112 -12.53 -5.28 7.42
C GLU A 112 -12.47 -4.31 6.23
N LYS A 113 -13.63 -3.84 5.75
CA LYS A 113 -13.71 -2.84 4.68
C LYS A 113 -12.96 -1.56 5.04
N ILE A 114 -13.12 -1.04 6.25
CA ILE A 114 -12.40 0.14 6.73
C ILE A 114 -10.88 -0.10 6.74
N LEU A 115 -10.44 -1.25 7.25
CA LEU A 115 -9.01 -1.60 7.24
C LEU A 115 -8.45 -1.73 5.82
N LEU A 116 -9.24 -2.27 4.89
CA LEU A 116 -8.85 -2.42 3.50
C LEU A 116 -8.69 -1.05 2.83
N PHE A 117 -9.64 -0.13 3.05
CA PHE A 117 -9.53 1.24 2.54
C PHE A 117 -8.36 2.00 3.18
N GLU A 118 -8.19 1.91 4.49
CA GLU A 118 -7.04 2.49 5.19
C GLU A 118 -5.73 1.95 4.64
N GLY A 119 -5.63 0.62 4.50
CA GLY A 119 -4.44 -0.05 3.97
C GLY A 119 -4.12 0.38 2.55
N PHE A 120 -5.15 0.47 1.69
CA PHE A 120 -5.00 0.93 0.31
C PHE A 120 -4.48 2.36 0.23
N ILE A 121 -5.13 3.31 0.91
CA ILE A 121 -4.75 4.72 0.89
C ILE A 121 -3.32 4.89 1.43
N ASN A 122 -3.00 4.20 2.52
CA ASN A 122 -1.66 4.26 3.11
C ASN A 122 -0.58 3.71 2.17
N GLU A 123 -0.85 2.61 1.46
CA GLU A 123 0.10 2.03 0.51
C GLU A 123 0.34 2.96 -0.68
N VAL A 124 -0.73 3.54 -1.25
CA VAL A 124 -0.63 4.54 -2.32
C VAL A 124 0.22 5.73 -1.87
N ILE A 125 -0.07 6.30 -0.70
CA ILE A 125 0.67 7.47 -0.19
C ILE A 125 2.12 7.12 0.10
N ASN A 126 2.40 5.95 0.67
CA ASN A 126 3.77 5.51 0.97
C ASN A 126 4.58 5.35 -0.32
N ASP A 127 4.03 4.72 -1.35
CA ASP A 127 4.75 4.52 -2.61
C ASP A 127 4.94 5.86 -3.34
N LEU A 128 3.94 6.75 -3.34
CA LEU A 128 4.11 8.12 -3.86
C LEU A 128 5.21 8.90 -3.12
N LEU A 129 5.24 8.84 -1.79
CA LEU A 129 6.30 9.49 -1.00
C LEU A 129 7.69 8.93 -1.35
N LYS A 130 7.80 7.61 -1.56
CA LYS A 130 9.04 6.93 -1.98
C LYS A 130 9.46 7.39 -3.37
N GLU A 131 8.55 7.39 -4.33
CA GLU A 131 8.83 7.77 -5.72
C GLU A 131 9.16 9.26 -5.86
N VAL A 132 8.49 10.15 -5.12
CA VAL A 132 8.86 11.58 -5.07
C VAL A 132 10.30 11.73 -4.56
N LYS A 133 10.66 11.06 -3.46
CA LYS A 133 12.02 11.12 -2.90
C LYS A 133 13.06 10.59 -3.88
N LYS A 134 12.84 9.41 -4.48
CA LYS A 134 13.73 8.82 -5.49
C LYS A 134 13.90 9.74 -6.70
N ASN A 135 12.82 10.31 -7.24
CA ASN A 135 12.89 11.22 -8.40
C ASN A 135 13.76 12.45 -8.09
N LEU A 136 13.67 13.00 -6.88
CA LEU A 136 14.47 14.16 -6.47
C LEU A 136 15.96 13.86 -6.30
N GLU A 137 16.30 12.70 -5.76
CA GLU A 137 17.70 12.27 -5.61
C GLU A 137 18.41 12.23 -6.97
N GLN A 138 17.66 11.91 -8.04
CA GLN A 138 18.15 11.91 -9.43
C GLN A 138 18.25 13.32 -10.06
N LYS A 139 17.71 14.38 -9.44
CA LYS A 139 17.77 15.75 -9.96
C LYS A 139 18.96 16.53 -9.39
N ASN A 140 19.48 17.45 -10.21
CA ASN A 140 20.55 18.37 -9.83
C ASN A 140 20.19 19.18 -8.56
N THR A 141 21.21 19.51 -7.77
CA THR A 141 21.11 20.25 -6.49
C THR A 141 20.36 21.58 -6.63
N LEU A 142 20.58 22.31 -7.72
CA LEU A 142 19.89 23.57 -8.04
C LEU A 142 18.38 23.40 -8.19
N PHE A 143 17.93 22.35 -8.87
CA PHE A 143 16.51 22.05 -9.03
C PHE A 143 15.86 21.70 -7.69
N ARG A 144 16.56 20.90 -6.86
CA ARG A 144 16.12 20.56 -5.50
C ARG A 144 15.95 21.79 -4.62
N LEU A 145 16.85 22.76 -4.72
CA LEU A 145 16.77 24.03 -3.98
C LEU A 145 15.60 24.89 -4.46
N TRP A 146 15.43 25.05 -5.78
CA TRP A 146 14.37 25.86 -6.37
C TRP A 146 12.96 25.33 -6.06
N LYS A 147 12.78 24.01 -6.04
CA LYS A 147 11.48 23.37 -5.76
C LYS A 147 11.27 22.97 -4.30
N LYS A 148 12.21 23.29 -3.40
CA LYS A 148 12.19 22.85 -1.99
C LYS A 148 10.88 23.17 -1.27
N ARG A 149 10.33 24.37 -1.49
CA ARG A 149 9.10 24.83 -0.81
C ARG A 149 7.87 24.05 -1.28
N ASP A 150 7.67 23.95 -2.59
CA ASP A 150 6.51 23.28 -3.16
C ASP A 150 6.55 21.77 -2.86
N LEU A 151 7.76 21.19 -2.90
CA LEU A 151 7.99 19.81 -2.50
C LEU A 151 7.69 19.58 -1.02
N SER A 152 8.23 20.40 -0.13
CA SER A 152 7.96 20.28 1.31
C SER A 152 6.46 20.35 1.57
N LYS A 153 5.76 21.26 0.91
CA LYS A 153 4.29 21.38 1.00
C LYS A 153 3.58 20.11 0.52
N LEU A 154 4.02 19.50 -0.59
CA LEU A 154 3.47 18.24 -1.10
C LEU A 154 3.70 17.09 -0.10
N LEU A 155 4.93 16.91 0.36
CA LEU A 155 5.29 15.85 1.31
C LEU A 155 4.50 15.98 2.61
N THR A 156 4.42 17.20 3.18
CA THR A 156 3.63 17.46 4.40
C THR A 156 2.14 17.19 4.18
N ARG A 157 1.58 17.51 3.00
CA ARG A 157 0.18 17.21 2.68
C ARG A 157 -0.06 15.70 2.59
N LEU A 158 0.81 14.96 1.92
CA LEU A 158 0.72 13.50 1.82
C LEU A 158 0.83 12.85 3.20
N GLU A 159 1.78 13.28 4.03
CA GLU A 159 1.92 12.81 5.41
C GLU A 159 0.70 13.14 6.27
N LYS A 160 0.10 14.33 6.07
CA LYS A 160 -1.14 14.71 6.75
C LYS A 160 -2.29 13.78 6.38
N ILE A 161 -2.51 13.51 5.08
CA ILE A 161 -3.57 12.60 4.62
C ILE A 161 -3.36 11.20 5.20
N LYS A 162 -2.11 10.70 5.20
CA LYS A 162 -1.77 9.42 5.83
C LYS A 162 -2.14 9.39 7.31
N LYS A 163 -1.78 10.44 8.06
CA LYS A 163 -2.09 10.55 9.49
C LYS A 163 -3.60 10.58 9.77
N GLU A 164 -4.35 11.34 8.97
CA GLU A 164 -5.81 11.42 9.06
C GLU A 164 -6.49 10.09 8.70
N THR A 165 -5.94 9.35 7.75
CA THR A 165 -6.45 8.03 7.32
C THR A 165 -6.24 6.97 8.40
N SER A 166 -5.10 7.00 9.11
CA SER A 166 -4.82 6.04 10.17
C SER A 166 -5.56 6.31 11.49
N ASN A 167 -5.94 7.57 11.75
CA ASN A 167 -6.72 7.94 12.93
C ASN A 167 -7.99 8.72 12.55
N PRO A 168 -8.96 8.07 11.87
CA PRO A 168 -10.17 8.74 11.43
C PRO A 168 -11.04 9.06 12.64
N LYS A 169 -11.45 10.33 12.78
CA LYS A 169 -12.37 10.81 13.84
C LYS A 169 -13.64 9.97 13.98
N TYR A 170 -14.11 9.33 12.91
CA TYR A 170 -15.34 8.54 12.88
C TYR A 170 -15.18 7.09 13.42
N LYS A 171 -13.95 6.55 13.52
CA LYS A 171 -13.73 5.23 14.14
C LYS A 171 -14.16 5.21 15.60
N GLU A 172 -14.01 6.33 16.30
CA GLU A 172 -14.44 6.43 17.70
C GLU A 172 -15.96 6.56 17.81
N THR A 173 -16.63 7.36 16.96
CA THR A 173 -18.04 7.70 17.19
C THR A 173 -19.04 6.60 16.83
N ASP A 174 -18.79 5.80 15.78
CA ASP A 174 -19.77 4.79 15.32
C ASP A 174 -19.58 3.44 15.99
N ILE A 175 -18.34 3.06 16.33
CA ILE A 175 -18.06 1.85 17.10
C ILE A 175 -18.54 2.03 18.55
N LEU A 176 -18.30 3.19 19.17
CA LEU A 176 -18.81 3.48 20.52
C LEU A 176 -20.34 3.54 20.58
N LYS A 177 -21.01 4.11 19.56
CA LYS A 177 -22.48 4.11 19.46
C LYS A 177 -23.06 2.70 19.33
N THR A 178 -22.41 1.83 18.57
CA THR A 178 -22.90 0.46 18.37
C THR A 178 -22.69 -0.39 19.63
N VAL A 179 -21.56 -0.21 20.33
CA VAL A 179 -21.30 -0.87 21.63
C VAL A 179 -22.28 -0.38 22.71
N THR A 180 -22.50 0.92 22.84
CA THR A 180 -23.47 1.46 23.82
C THR A 180 -24.91 1.04 23.52
N THR A 181 -25.31 0.98 22.24
CA THR A 181 -26.65 0.49 21.88
C THR A 181 -26.84 -0.98 22.25
N THR A 182 -25.80 -1.81 22.08
CA THR A 182 -25.85 -3.25 22.41
C THR A 182 -25.86 -3.49 23.93
N GLU A 183 -25.10 -2.72 24.72
CA GLU A 183 -25.15 -2.77 26.20
C GLU A 183 -26.50 -2.30 26.76
N THR A 184 -27.14 -1.31 26.12
CA THR A 184 -28.45 -0.81 26.55
C THR A 184 -29.56 -1.85 26.32
N ILE A 185 -29.48 -2.64 25.24
CA ILE A 185 -30.46 -3.72 24.98
C ILE A 185 -30.28 -4.89 25.97
N LEU A 186 -29.05 -5.23 26.34
CA LEU A 186 -28.78 -6.31 27.30
C LEU A 186 -29.19 -5.93 28.74
N THR A 187 -28.98 -4.68 29.15
CA THR A 187 -29.38 -4.20 30.49
C THR A 187 -30.88 -4.00 30.65
N THR A 188 -31.62 -3.81 29.55
CA THR A 188 -33.09 -3.74 29.60
C THR A 188 -33.70 -5.14 29.77
N ASN A 189 -33.12 -6.17 29.14
CA ASN A 189 -33.59 -7.56 29.26
C ASN A 189 -33.24 -8.24 30.59
N GLU A 190 -32.18 -7.81 31.29
CA GLU A 190 -31.82 -8.35 32.61
C GLU A 190 -32.69 -7.79 33.76
N ASN A 191 -33.33 -6.63 33.56
CA ASN A 191 -34.17 -6.00 34.58
C ASN A 191 -35.64 -6.48 34.54
N GLU A 192 -36.13 -6.99 33.40
CA GLU A 192 -37.49 -7.57 33.33
C GLU A 192 -37.56 -8.98 33.95
N ASN A 193 -36.47 -9.75 33.97
CA ASN A 193 -36.43 -11.11 34.53
C ASN A 193 -36.11 -11.18 36.04
N LYS A 194 -35.94 -10.03 36.72
CA LYS A 194 -35.75 -9.97 38.19
C LYS A 194 -36.96 -9.43 38.96
N ALA A 195 -38.06 -9.13 38.27
CA ALA A 195 -39.30 -8.59 38.84
C ALA A 195 -40.51 -9.52 38.59
N SER A 196 -40.33 -10.83 38.68
CA SER A 196 -41.43 -11.82 38.72
C SER A 196 -41.13 -12.94 39.71
#